data_AF-A0A963MI08-F1
#
_entry.id   AF-A0A963MI08-F1
#
_cell.length_a   1.000
_cell.length_b   1.000
_cell.length_c   1.000
_cell.angle_alpha   90.00
_cell.angle_beta   90.00
_cell.angle_gamma   90.00
#
_symmetry.space_group_name_H-M   'P 1'
#
loop_
_entity.id
_entity.type
_entity.pdbx_description
1 polymer ?
#
loop_
_entity_poly.entity_id
_entity_poly.type
_entity_poly.pdbx_seq_one_letter_code
_entity_poly.pdbx_strand_id
1 'polypeptide(L)'
;LRTAARQAQTQGVRLLLEPLNGRDVPGYLHATAAEARALIERIGAPNVGLQFDFYHLQITQGDLAAALAEHHDIIGHVQFSSVPGRHEPQYGEVNLPFLFERLDALGYAGWVGCEYTPKTGLEAGLAWGRAYGLGGLLAVSDTDAQVVDRGEPVVSDTARQVLDRVGEEREGRG
;
A
#
# COMPACT_ATOMS: atom_id res chain seq x y z
N LEU A 1 -22.61 6.79 -4.33
CA LEU A 1 -21.76 5.62 -4.60
C LEU A 1 -22.33 4.65 -5.65
N ARG A 2 -23.55 4.10 -5.54
CA ARG A 2 -24.09 3.15 -6.55
C ARG A 2 -24.05 3.65 -8.01
N THR A 3 -24.39 4.91 -8.24
CA THR A 3 -24.31 5.51 -9.60
C THR A 3 -22.87 5.56 -10.11
N ALA A 4 -21.92 6.00 -9.28
CA ALA A 4 -20.51 6.04 -9.63
C ALA A 4 -19.96 4.63 -9.89
N ALA A 5 -20.33 3.63 -9.07
CA ALA A 5 -19.92 2.25 -9.26
C ALA A 5 -20.35 1.71 -10.64
N ARG A 6 -21.60 1.95 -11.05
CA ARG A 6 -22.08 1.56 -12.39
C ARG A 6 -21.29 2.24 -13.52
N GLN A 7 -20.99 3.53 -13.39
CA GLN A 7 -20.21 4.26 -14.40
C GLN A 7 -18.75 3.78 -14.45
N ALA A 8 -18.12 3.57 -13.31
CA ALA A 8 -16.76 3.05 -13.23
C ALA A 8 -16.68 1.63 -13.83
N GLN A 9 -17.71 0.81 -13.62
CA GLN A 9 -17.77 -0.54 -14.14
C GLN A 9 -17.75 -0.58 -15.68
N THR A 10 -18.39 0.38 -16.36
CA THR A 10 -18.34 0.44 -17.84
C THR A 10 -16.96 0.80 -18.39
N GLN A 11 -16.08 1.30 -17.53
CA GLN A 11 -14.69 1.67 -17.85
C GLN A 11 -13.67 0.66 -17.30
N GLY A 12 -14.12 -0.45 -16.70
CA GLY A 12 -13.22 -1.41 -16.04
C GLY A 12 -12.54 -0.85 -14.79
N VAL A 13 -13.06 0.24 -14.20
CA VAL A 13 -12.50 0.90 -13.03
C VAL A 13 -13.12 0.36 -11.75
N ARG A 14 -12.26 0.05 -10.77
CA ARG A 14 -12.64 -0.26 -9.39
C ARG A 14 -12.65 1.02 -8.55
N LEU A 15 -13.68 1.20 -7.74
CA LEU A 15 -13.75 2.25 -6.72
C LEU A 15 -13.32 1.68 -5.37
N LEU A 16 -12.62 2.46 -4.57
CA LEU A 16 -12.21 2.06 -3.23
C LEU A 16 -12.81 2.99 -2.18
N LEU A 17 -13.22 2.42 -1.06
CA LEU A 17 -13.56 3.16 0.15
C LEU A 17 -12.39 3.08 1.11
N GLU A 18 -11.96 4.24 1.60
CA GLU A 18 -10.84 4.37 2.52
C GLU A 18 -11.36 4.88 3.88
N PRO A 19 -11.22 4.09 4.96
CA PRO A 19 -11.44 4.58 6.31
C PRO A 19 -10.37 5.60 6.68
N LEU A 20 -10.79 6.78 7.16
CA LEU A 20 -9.86 7.83 7.58
C LEU A 20 -9.96 8.06 9.09
N ASN A 21 -8.82 8.41 9.69
CA ASN A 21 -8.75 8.68 11.12
C ASN A 21 -9.30 10.08 11.45
N GLY A 22 -9.99 10.20 12.59
CA GLY A 22 -10.58 11.47 13.03
C GLY A 22 -9.57 12.51 13.54
N ARG A 23 -8.31 12.12 13.76
CA ARG A 23 -7.23 13.05 14.14
C ARG A 23 -6.83 13.94 12.96
N ASP A 24 -6.72 13.34 11.78
CA ASP A 24 -6.27 14.00 10.56
C ASP A 24 -7.45 14.53 9.74
N VAL A 25 -8.59 13.81 9.76
CA VAL A 25 -9.82 14.20 9.05
C VAL A 25 -11.02 14.15 10.00
N PRO A 26 -11.19 15.18 10.87
CA PRO A 26 -12.30 15.23 11.80
C PRO A 26 -13.67 15.18 11.10
N GLY A 27 -14.57 14.33 11.60
CA GLY A 27 -15.94 14.21 11.07
C GLY A 27 -16.07 13.40 9.77
N TYR A 28 -15.03 12.64 9.39
CA TYR A 28 -15.10 11.77 8.21
C TYR A 28 -16.13 10.63 8.37
N LEU A 29 -16.55 10.07 7.24
CA LEU A 29 -17.73 9.20 7.12
C LEU A 29 -17.58 7.85 7.85
N HIS A 30 -16.39 7.26 7.85
CA HIS A 30 -16.11 5.95 8.46
C HIS A 30 -14.63 5.84 8.80
N ALA A 31 -14.32 5.12 9.88
CA ALA A 31 -12.99 5.10 10.49
C ALA A 31 -12.41 3.69 10.63
N THR A 32 -13.22 2.65 10.44
CA THR A 32 -12.78 1.24 10.58
C THR A 32 -12.99 0.42 9.30
N ALA A 33 -12.23 -0.66 9.17
CA ALA A 33 -12.36 -1.61 8.07
C ALA A 33 -13.73 -2.32 8.08
N ALA A 34 -14.29 -2.60 9.26
CA ALA A 34 -15.61 -3.20 9.43
C ALA A 34 -16.74 -2.26 8.94
N GLU A 35 -16.65 -0.96 9.24
CA GLU A 35 -17.61 0.03 8.72
C GLU A 35 -17.53 0.15 7.20
N ALA A 36 -16.32 0.14 6.62
CA ALA A 36 -16.13 0.12 5.17
C ALA A 36 -16.70 -1.14 4.54
N ARG A 37 -16.45 -2.33 5.10
CA ARG A 37 -17.07 -3.59 4.64
C ARG A 37 -18.59 -3.46 4.61
N ALA A 38 -19.19 -3.01 5.71
CA ALA A 38 -20.64 -2.84 5.80
C ALA A 38 -21.18 -1.85 4.75
N LEU A 39 -20.43 -0.79 4.42
CA LEU A 39 -20.77 0.13 3.33
C LEU A 39 -20.67 -0.54 1.95
N ILE A 40 -19.59 -1.28 1.68
CA ILE A 40 -19.36 -2.01 0.42
C ILE A 40 -20.48 -3.02 0.17
N GLU A 41 -20.82 -3.82 1.19
CA GLU A 41 -21.91 -4.79 1.13
C GLU A 41 -23.26 -4.11 0.84
N ARG A 42 -23.55 -2.99 1.52
CA ARG A 42 -24.76 -2.20 1.23
C ARG A 42 -24.76 -1.68 -0.20
N ILE A 43 -23.63 -1.23 -0.74
CA ILE A 43 -23.52 -0.75 -2.12
C ILE A 43 -23.78 -1.89 -3.11
N GLY A 44 -23.33 -3.10 -2.80
CA GLY A 44 -23.63 -4.33 -3.54
C GLY A 44 -23.13 -4.32 -4.99
N ALA A 45 -22.06 -3.58 -5.27
CA ALA A 45 -21.46 -3.49 -6.60
C ALA A 45 -20.11 -4.21 -6.60
N PRO A 46 -19.83 -5.10 -7.59
CA PRO A 46 -18.66 -5.97 -7.59
C PRO A 46 -17.34 -5.23 -7.85
N ASN A 47 -17.41 -3.99 -8.36
CA ASN A 47 -16.25 -3.13 -8.62
C ASN A 47 -16.03 -2.09 -7.51
N VAL A 48 -16.51 -2.34 -6.30
CA VAL A 48 -16.25 -1.51 -5.12
C VAL A 48 -15.51 -2.35 -4.07
N GLY A 49 -14.39 -1.84 -3.57
CA GLY A 49 -13.55 -2.52 -2.58
C GLY A 49 -13.05 -1.60 -1.47
N LEU A 50 -12.19 -2.14 -0.63
CA LEU A 50 -11.54 -1.46 0.49
C LEU A 50 -10.14 -0.98 0.08
N GLN A 51 -9.81 0.26 0.41
CA GLN A 51 -8.43 0.74 0.50
C GLN A 51 -7.99 0.59 1.96
N PHE A 52 -7.03 -0.31 2.19
CA PHE A 52 -6.55 -0.65 3.51
C PHE A 52 -5.28 0.15 3.82
N ASP A 53 -5.43 1.35 4.39
CA ASP A 53 -4.29 2.12 4.88
C ASP A 53 -3.97 1.72 6.33
N PHE A 54 -2.80 1.11 6.54
CA PHE A 54 -2.31 0.74 7.86
C PHE A 54 -2.20 1.94 8.81
N TYR A 55 -1.89 3.13 8.31
CA TYR A 55 -1.74 4.33 9.13
C TYR A 55 -3.08 4.78 9.71
N HIS A 56 -4.10 4.94 8.88
CA HIS A 56 -5.43 5.32 9.34
C HIS A 56 -6.01 4.27 10.29
N LEU A 57 -5.91 2.99 9.95
CA LEU A 57 -6.46 1.89 10.74
C LEU A 57 -5.74 1.67 12.07
N GLN A 58 -4.44 1.91 12.16
CA GLN A 58 -3.72 1.83 13.43
C GLN A 58 -4.24 2.86 14.42
N ILE A 59 -4.52 4.08 13.96
CA ILE A 59 -4.97 5.19 14.81
C ILE A 59 -6.41 4.96 15.28
N THR A 60 -7.25 4.34 14.45
CA THR A 60 -8.69 4.21 14.74
C THR A 60 -9.06 2.92 15.45
N GLN A 61 -8.41 1.80 15.13
CA GLN A 61 -8.80 0.48 15.63
C GLN A 61 -7.64 -0.42 16.09
N GLY A 62 -6.44 -0.27 15.52
CA GLY A 62 -5.34 -1.20 15.75
C GLY A 62 -5.64 -2.61 15.22
N ASP A 63 -5.01 -3.62 15.84
CA ASP A 63 -5.13 -5.05 15.50
C ASP A 63 -5.03 -5.35 13.99
N LEU A 64 -4.04 -4.71 13.36
CA LEU A 64 -3.92 -4.59 11.90
C LEU A 64 -3.84 -5.94 11.19
N ALA A 65 -3.09 -6.91 11.74
CA ALA A 65 -2.90 -8.20 11.11
C ALA A 65 -4.16 -9.07 11.13
N ALA A 66 -4.99 -8.95 12.18
CA ALA A 66 -6.28 -9.61 12.25
C ALA A 66 -7.27 -8.97 11.27
N ALA A 67 -7.38 -7.63 11.29
CA ALA A 67 -8.23 -6.89 10.36
C ALA A 67 -7.85 -7.14 8.89
N LEU A 68 -6.56 -7.20 8.60
CA LEU A 68 -6.06 -7.51 7.25
C LEU A 68 -6.53 -8.89 6.78
N ALA A 69 -6.46 -9.90 7.64
CA ALA A 69 -6.91 -11.25 7.32
C ALA A 69 -8.44 -11.34 7.20
N GLU A 70 -9.19 -10.65 8.07
CA GLU A 70 -10.66 -10.61 8.05
C GLU A 70 -11.22 -9.91 6.81
N HIS A 71 -10.52 -8.89 6.32
CA HIS A 71 -10.99 -8.06 5.21
C HIS A 71 -10.33 -8.34 3.86
N HIS A 72 -9.42 -9.32 3.80
CA HIS A 72 -8.60 -9.59 2.61
C HIS A 72 -9.38 -9.72 1.30
N ASP A 73 -10.54 -10.38 1.31
CA ASP A 73 -11.41 -10.64 0.16
C ASP A 73 -11.94 -9.37 -0.52
N ILE A 74 -12.01 -8.25 0.21
CA ILE A 74 -12.51 -6.96 -0.32
C ILE A 74 -11.40 -5.93 -0.54
N ILE A 75 -10.15 -6.20 -0.16
CA ILE A 75 -9.05 -5.26 -0.32
C ILE A 75 -8.70 -5.11 -1.80
N GLY A 76 -8.80 -3.89 -2.30
CA GLY A 76 -8.40 -3.53 -3.67
C GLY A 76 -7.09 -2.75 -3.74
N HIS A 77 -6.67 -2.12 -2.66
CA HIS A 77 -5.37 -1.44 -2.53
C HIS A 77 -4.94 -1.38 -1.07
N VAL A 78 -3.63 -1.33 -0.82
CA VAL A 78 -3.04 -1.17 0.51
C VAL A 78 -2.15 0.06 0.49
N GLN A 79 -2.13 0.82 1.57
CA GLN A 79 -1.16 1.90 1.78
C GLN A 79 -0.53 1.78 3.16
N PHE A 80 0.59 2.47 3.34
CA PHE A 80 1.22 2.57 4.64
C PHE A 80 1.96 3.89 4.85
N SER A 81 2.09 4.23 6.12
CA SER A 81 3.10 5.13 6.65
C SER A 81 3.35 4.80 8.12
N SER A 82 4.45 5.32 8.68
CA SER A 82 4.71 5.14 10.11
C SER A 82 3.71 5.91 10.97
N VAL A 83 3.35 5.32 12.10
CA VAL A 83 2.53 5.97 13.14
C VAL A 83 3.43 6.33 14.32
N PRO A 84 3.32 7.54 14.90
CA PRO A 84 2.32 8.57 14.59
C PRO A 84 2.73 9.58 13.51
N GLY A 85 3.98 9.56 13.04
CA GLY A 85 4.59 10.67 12.29
C GLY A 85 4.26 10.77 10.80
N ARG A 86 3.64 9.75 10.19
CA ARG A 86 3.35 9.65 8.75
C ARG A 86 4.62 9.75 7.89
N HIS A 87 5.66 9.04 8.31
CA HIS A 87 6.98 8.96 7.67
C HIS A 87 7.29 7.56 7.12
N GLU A 88 8.52 7.33 6.69
CA GLU A 88 9.04 6.04 6.22
C GLU A 88 8.82 4.89 7.24
N PRO A 89 8.77 3.62 6.79
CA PRO A 89 8.31 2.49 7.60
C PRO A 89 9.29 2.05 8.70
N GLN A 90 10.54 2.52 8.70
CA GLN A 90 11.50 2.25 9.77
C GLN A 90 11.24 3.06 11.06
N TYR A 91 10.32 4.03 11.02
CA TYR A 91 9.98 4.86 12.16
C TYR A 91 8.68 4.40 12.83
N GLY A 92 8.47 4.86 14.06
CA GLY A 92 7.19 4.75 14.73
C GLY A 92 6.97 3.44 15.47
N GLU A 93 5.70 3.16 15.77
CA GLU A 93 5.27 2.08 16.66
C GLU A 93 4.83 0.79 15.94
N VAL A 94 4.62 0.85 14.62
CA VAL A 94 4.08 -0.27 13.83
C VAL A 94 5.20 -1.06 13.17
N ASN A 95 5.23 -2.37 13.38
CA ASN A 95 6.13 -3.28 12.67
C ASN A 95 5.59 -3.56 11.25
N LEU A 96 5.85 -2.64 10.32
CA LEU A 96 5.41 -2.75 8.92
C LEU A 96 6.00 -3.96 8.16
N PRO A 97 7.29 -4.33 8.33
CA PRO A 97 7.82 -5.56 7.74
C PRO A 97 6.98 -6.81 8.04
N PHE A 98 6.54 -6.98 9.29
CA PHE A 98 5.64 -8.08 9.67
C PHE A 98 4.29 -8.02 8.94
N LEU A 99 3.75 -6.83 8.71
CA LEU A 99 2.49 -6.66 7.98
C LEU A 99 2.66 -6.95 6.47
N PHE A 100 3.83 -6.67 5.90
CA PHE A 100 4.14 -7.03 4.51
C PHE A 100 4.25 -8.55 4.34
N GLU A 101 4.93 -9.25 5.25
CA GLU A 101 4.94 -10.72 5.27
C GLU A 101 3.53 -11.30 5.41
N ARG A 102 2.66 -10.62 6.17
CA ARG A 102 1.25 -11.03 6.31
C ARG A 102 0.47 -10.86 5.01
N LEU A 103 0.73 -9.81 4.22
CA LEU A 103 0.14 -9.63 2.89
C LEU A 103 0.54 -10.76 1.95
N ASP A 104 1.82 -11.13 1.93
CA ASP A 104 2.31 -12.27 1.12
C ASP A 104 1.63 -13.58 1.54
N ALA A 105 1.55 -13.83 2.85
CA ALA A 105 0.93 -15.05 3.39
C ALA A 105 -0.56 -15.14 3.06
N LEU A 106 -1.24 -14.01 2.86
CA LEU A 106 -2.64 -13.94 2.42
C LEU A 106 -2.78 -14.03 0.89
N GLY A 107 -1.68 -13.98 0.13
CA GLY A 107 -1.70 -13.99 -1.33
C GLY A 107 -2.17 -12.67 -1.94
N TYR A 108 -1.97 -11.55 -1.25
CA TYR A 108 -2.28 -10.24 -1.81
C TYR A 108 -1.38 -9.94 -3.00
N ALA A 109 -2.00 -9.70 -4.16
CA ALA A 109 -1.30 -9.50 -5.43
C ALA A 109 -1.50 -8.09 -6.00
N GLY A 110 -1.89 -7.13 -5.15
CA GLY A 110 -2.07 -5.73 -5.53
C GLY A 110 -0.93 -4.84 -5.07
N TRP A 111 -0.98 -3.57 -5.50
CA TRP A 111 0.02 -2.56 -5.13
C TRP A 111 -0.06 -2.18 -3.66
N VAL A 112 1.10 -1.84 -3.09
CA VAL A 112 1.25 -1.22 -1.77
C VAL A 112 1.77 0.21 -1.93
N GLY A 113 0.93 1.21 -1.64
CA GLY A 113 1.25 2.62 -1.78
C GLY A 113 2.07 3.19 -0.63
N CYS A 114 3.15 3.89 -0.96
CA CYS A 114 4.01 4.61 -0.02
C CYS A 114 3.45 6.01 0.28
N GLU A 115 2.39 6.11 1.10
CA GLU A 115 1.73 7.39 1.39
C GLU A 115 2.29 8.04 2.67
N TYR A 116 3.54 8.49 2.60
CA TYR A 116 4.21 9.16 3.71
C TYR A 116 4.96 10.41 3.26
N THR A 117 5.22 11.32 4.21
CA THR A 117 6.15 12.42 4.01
C THR A 117 7.54 11.95 4.42
N PRO A 118 8.54 11.94 3.53
CA PRO A 118 9.90 11.57 3.90
C PRO A 118 10.40 12.43 5.07
N LYS A 119 10.91 11.80 6.12
CA LYS A 119 11.54 12.49 7.25
C LYS A 119 12.92 13.04 6.87
N THR A 120 13.53 12.45 5.85
CA THR A 120 14.81 12.86 5.26
C THR A 120 14.60 13.22 3.78
N GLY A 121 15.67 13.54 3.05
CA GLY A 121 15.57 13.70 1.59
C GLY A 121 15.11 12.39 0.92
N LEU A 122 14.50 12.50 -0.28
CA LEU A 122 13.88 11.38 -0.99
C LEU A 122 14.75 10.11 -1.07
N GLU A 123 16.02 10.25 -1.47
CA GLU A 123 16.93 9.10 -1.63
C GLU A 123 17.22 8.37 -0.32
N ALA A 124 17.47 9.12 0.76
CA ALA A 124 17.68 8.53 2.09
C ALA A 124 16.37 7.94 2.64
N GLY A 125 15.23 8.57 2.34
CA GLY A 125 13.90 8.10 2.71
C GLY A 125 13.44 6.84 1.96
N LEU A 126 14.14 6.41 0.91
CA LEU A 126 13.86 5.16 0.19
C LEU A 126 14.80 4.01 0.58
N ALA A 127 15.74 4.23 1.51
CA ALA A 127 16.72 3.22 1.89
C ALA A 127 16.08 1.93 2.47
N TRP A 128 14.94 2.05 3.19
CA TRP A 128 14.17 0.92 3.68
C TRP A 128 13.74 -0.02 2.55
N GLY A 129 13.46 0.56 1.38
CA GLY A 129 12.97 -0.12 0.20
C GLY A 129 14.01 -1.01 -0.49
N ARG A 130 15.30 -0.91 -0.15
CA ARG A 130 16.34 -1.76 -0.74
C ARG A 130 16.09 -3.24 -0.47
N ALA A 131 15.62 -3.58 0.73
CA ALA A 131 15.21 -4.95 1.08
C ALA A 131 14.01 -5.45 0.24
N TYR A 132 13.31 -4.52 -0.42
CA TYR A 132 12.10 -4.73 -1.20
C TYR A 132 12.33 -4.47 -2.71
N GLY A 133 13.58 -4.28 -3.16
CA GLY A 133 13.93 -4.07 -4.57
C GLY A 133 13.93 -2.61 -5.06
N LEU A 134 13.52 -1.63 -4.24
CA LEU A 134 13.44 -0.19 -4.62
C LEU A 134 14.80 0.46 -4.96
N GLY A 135 15.92 -0.19 -4.62
CA GLY A 135 17.26 0.32 -4.86
C GLY A 135 17.77 0.19 -6.31
N GLY A 136 17.14 -0.66 -7.14
CA GLY A 136 17.55 -0.87 -8.54
C GLY A 136 17.27 0.33 -9.46
N LEU A 137 16.29 1.17 -9.11
CA LEU A 137 15.90 2.34 -9.91
C LEU A 137 16.84 3.55 -9.76
N LEU A 138 17.58 3.65 -8.66
CA LEU A 138 18.48 4.78 -8.38
C LEU A 138 19.91 4.55 -8.91
N ALA A 139 20.23 3.34 -9.38
CA ALA A 139 21.57 2.95 -9.83
C ALA A 139 21.82 3.20 -11.34
N VAL A 140 21.01 4.02 -12.01
CA VAL A 140 21.20 4.37 -13.42
C VAL A 140 21.83 5.76 -13.58
N SER A 141 22.96 5.97 -12.92
CA SER A 141 24.03 6.87 -13.39
C SER A 141 25.25 6.72 -12.50
N ASP A 142 26.40 6.56 -13.16
CA ASP A 142 27.78 6.60 -12.67
C ASP A 142 28.42 5.29 -12.16
N THR A 143 29.01 4.60 -13.15
CA THR A 143 30.32 3.90 -13.17
C THR A 143 30.71 2.94 -12.05
N ASP A 144 30.97 1.70 -12.47
CA ASP A 144 31.87 0.68 -11.90
C ASP A 144 31.78 0.43 -10.38
N ALA A 145 30.86 -0.44 -9.99
CA ALA A 145 31.00 -1.22 -8.76
C ALA A 145 30.63 -2.68 -9.00
N GLN A 146 31.61 -3.57 -8.81
CA GLN A 146 31.44 -5.01 -8.90
C GLN A 146 30.40 -5.48 -7.88
N VAL A 147 29.34 -6.11 -8.36
CA VAL A 147 28.35 -6.79 -7.53
C VAL A 147 29.00 -8.07 -7.00
N VAL A 148 29.24 -8.10 -5.69
CA VAL A 148 29.59 -9.33 -4.98
C VAL A 148 28.29 -10.09 -4.74
N ASP A 149 28.13 -11.22 -5.42
CA ASP A 149 27.02 -12.16 -5.21
C ASP A 149 27.05 -12.67 -3.76
N ARG A 150 26.18 -12.08 -2.94
CA ARG A 150 25.77 -12.63 -1.65
C ARG A 150 24.32 -13.05 -1.84
N GLY A 151 24.13 -14.35 -2.04
CA GLY A 151 22.87 -15.08 -2.25
C GLY A 151 21.59 -14.29 -2.00
N GLU A 152 20.70 -14.33 -3.00
CA GLU A 152 19.47 -13.54 -3.02
C GLU A 152 18.69 -13.64 -1.69
N PRO A 153 18.41 -12.51 -1.02
CA PRO A 153 17.44 -12.53 0.05
C PRO A 153 16.10 -13.00 -0.52
N VAL A 154 15.38 -13.83 0.23
CA VAL A 154 13.99 -14.19 -0.08
C VAL A 154 13.16 -12.92 0.10
N VAL A 155 13.08 -12.12 -0.97
CA VAL A 155 12.29 -10.89 -1.02
C VAL A 155 10.85 -11.30 -1.32
N SER A 156 9.96 -10.99 -0.37
CA SER A 156 8.50 -10.89 -0.54
C SER A 156 8.09 -10.50 -1.97
N ASP A 157 7.14 -11.21 -2.59
CA ASP A 157 6.64 -10.82 -3.93
C ASP A 157 5.80 -9.52 -3.87
N THR A 158 5.17 -9.23 -2.72
CA THR A 158 4.45 -7.96 -2.48
C THR A 158 5.40 -6.76 -2.52
N ALA A 159 6.66 -6.95 -2.12
CA ALA A 159 7.73 -5.96 -2.23
C ALA A 159 8.04 -5.52 -3.67
N ARG A 160 8.03 -6.49 -4.59
CA ARG A 160 8.39 -6.28 -6.00
C ARG A 160 7.34 -5.42 -6.71
N GLN A 161 6.09 -5.50 -6.25
CA GLN A 161 4.97 -4.68 -6.72
C GLN A 161 4.99 -3.24 -6.18
N VAL A 162 6.16 -2.69 -5.85
CA VAL A 162 6.33 -1.24 -5.71
C VAL A 162 6.88 -0.63 -7.01
N LEU A 163 7.27 -1.44 -8.03
CA LEU A 163 8.10 -0.96 -9.15
C LEU A 163 7.60 -1.13 -10.61
N ASP A 164 6.67 -2.02 -10.94
CA ASP A 164 6.32 -2.27 -12.36
C ASP A 164 5.18 -1.38 -12.91
N ARG A 165 5.52 -0.13 -13.25
CA ARG A 165 5.04 0.54 -14.50
C ARG A 165 5.70 1.88 -14.86
N VAL A 166 6.81 2.25 -14.23
CA VAL A 166 7.60 3.43 -14.69
C VAL A 166 8.39 3.11 -15.97
N GLY A 167 8.56 1.82 -16.31
CA GLY A 167 9.25 1.37 -17.53
C GLY A 167 8.38 1.31 -18.81
N GLU A 168 7.11 0.89 -18.71
CA GLU A 168 6.28 0.63 -19.91
C GLU A 168 5.81 1.89 -20.64
N GLU A 169 5.79 3.06 -19.99
CA GLU A 169 5.42 4.33 -20.65
C GLU A 169 6.52 4.90 -21.57
N ARG A 170 7.75 4.35 -21.52
CA ARG A 170 8.86 4.80 -22.38
C ARG A 170 8.95 4.05 -23.71
N GLU A 171 8.42 2.83 -23.81
CA GLU A 171 8.48 2.04 -25.05
C GLU A 171 7.25 2.23 -25.97
N GLY A 172 6.19 2.86 -25.49
CA GLY A 172 4.98 3.17 -26.27
C GLY A 172 5.02 4.47 -27.10
N ARG A 173 6.16 5.18 -27.15
CA ARG A 173 6.37 6.38 -27.98
C ARG A 173 7.58 6.23 -28.92
N GLY A 174 7.75 5.04 -29.48
CA GLY A 174 8.61 4.79 -30.65
C GLY A 174 7.79 4.82 -31.93
#